data_AF-A0A1H2PR03-F1
#
_entry.id   AF-A0A1H2PR03-F1
#
_cell.length_a   1.000
_cell.length_b   1.000
_cell.length_c   1.000
_cell.angle_alpha   90.00
_cell.angle_beta   90.00
_cell.angle_gamma   90.00
#
_symmetry.space_group_name_H-M   'P 1'
#
loop_
_entity.id
_entity.type
_entity.pdbx_description
1 polymer ?
#
loop_
_entity_poly.entity_id
_entity_poly.type
_entity_poly.pdbx_seq_one_letter_code
_entity_poly.pdbx_strand_id
1 'polypeptide(L)'
;MIKDDELFSIRCFHRDGHIPARYQVLVDDPSLQALALIDSNEQTVLGFSGRRKRPDFHLRFPTRPHADSFVAHWLNGLRERAEASKTRRQHCMQARNPLAVGDVLCEASGIPTERVAYYEVTQCIGACTVEIRELCRVEERDCCDTSGSCAPVPGCYVGPPMRRRVSEDGRVRIGRSGPWAERKAVHRVAGMQVYSSDTWERGPGSRG
;
A
#
# COMPACT_ATOMS: atom_id res chain seq x y z
N MET A 1 -36.52 -32.90 -12.57
CA MET A 1 -36.88 -31.69 -11.82
C MET A 1 -36.11 -31.70 -10.51
N ILE A 2 -34.91 -31.13 -10.54
CA ILE A 2 -34.05 -31.01 -9.35
C ILE A 2 -34.50 -29.72 -8.66
N LYS A 3 -34.81 -29.81 -7.37
CA LYS A 3 -35.19 -28.66 -6.55
C LYS A 3 -33.92 -27.86 -6.23
N ASP A 4 -33.83 -26.66 -6.77
CA ASP A 4 -32.72 -25.70 -6.62
C ASP A 4 -32.66 -24.99 -5.25
N ASP A 5 -33.05 -25.66 -4.17
CA ASP A 5 -33.17 -25.04 -2.83
C ASP A 5 -31.99 -25.33 -1.87
N GLU A 6 -30.98 -26.09 -2.28
CA GLU A 6 -29.83 -26.46 -1.41
C GLU A 6 -28.45 -26.01 -1.92
N LEU A 7 -28.38 -24.98 -2.76
CA LEU A 7 -27.11 -24.41 -3.24
C LEU A 7 -26.79 -22.99 -2.76
N PHE A 8 -27.67 -22.36 -1.97
CA PHE A 8 -27.41 -21.03 -1.39
C PHE A 8 -26.49 -21.04 -0.14
N SER A 9 -25.89 -22.20 0.19
CA SER A 9 -25.03 -22.38 1.37
C SER A 9 -23.53 -22.44 1.03
N ILE A 10 -23.08 -21.64 0.06
CA ILE A 10 -21.65 -21.52 -0.23
C ILE A 10 -21.24 -20.04 -0.27
N ARG A 11 -20.64 -19.60 0.86
CA ARG A 11 -19.69 -18.45 1.01
C ARG A 11 -20.22 -17.05 1.33
N CYS A 12 -21.10 -16.93 2.32
CA CYS A 12 -21.15 -15.71 3.13
C CYS A 12 -20.74 -16.07 4.57
N PHE A 13 -19.68 -15.42 5.07
CA PHE A 13 -19.24 -15.54 6.46
C PHE A 13 -20.45 -15.45 7.39
N HIS A 14 -20.63 -16.39 8.33
CA HIS A 14 -21.70 -16.41 9.34
C HIS A 14 -21.77 -15.04 10.06
N ARG A 15 -22.62 -14.14 9.56
CA ARG A 15 -22.96 -12.85 10.20
C ARG A 15 -24.13 -13.05 11.18
N ASP A 16 -24.68 -14.26 11.22
CA ASP A 16 -25.89 -14.68 11.94
C ASP A 16 -25.80 -14.44 13.46
N GLY A 17 -24.58 -14.40 14.02
CA GLY A 17 -24.39 -14.12 15.44
C GLY A 17 -24.44 -12.63 15.84
N HIS A 18 -24.48 -11.69 14.88
CA HIS A 18 -24.31 -10.26 15.17
C HIS A 18 -25.43 -9.36 14.61
N ILE A 19 -26.40 -9.93 13.91
CA ILE A 19 -27.57 -9.22 13.39
C ILE A 19 -28.72 -9.41 14.38
N PRO A 20 -29.17 -8.36 15.08
CA PRO A 20 -30.32 -8.48 15.97
C PRO A 20 -31.57 -8.91 15.18
N ALA A 21 -32.40 -9.78 15.76
CA ALA A 21 -33.58 -10.36 15.10
C ALA A 21 -34.60 -9.34 14.55
N ARG A 22 -34.50 -8.07 14.97
CA ARG A 22 -35.34 -6.96 14.48
C ARG A 22 -34.97 -6.46 13.08
N TYR A 23 -33.82 -6.84 12.53
CA TYR A 23 -33.38 -6.38 11.21
C TYR A 23 -33.77 -7.37 10.11
N GLN A 24 -34.23 -6.85 8.99
CA GLN A 24 -34.58 -7.57 7.76
C GLN A 24 -33.62 -7.17 6.64
N VAL A 25 -33.43 -8.05 5.66
CA VAL A 25 -32.56 -7.76 4.51
C VAL A 25 -33.25 -6.75 3.60
N LEU A 26 -32.59 -5.62 3.36
CA LEU A 26 -33.04 -4.60 2.42
C LEU A 26 -32.44 -4.84 1.03
N VAL A 27 -31.13 -5.12 0.97
CA VAL A 27 -30.41 -5.48 -0.27
C VAL A 27 -29.31 -6.48 0.07
N ASP A 28 -29.17 -7.51 -0.76
CA ASP A 28 -28.01 -8.41 -0.79
C ASP A 28 -27.46 -8.43 -2.22
N ASP A 29 -26.24 -7.92 -2.39
CA ASP A 29 -25.50 -7.95 -3.64
C ASP A 29 -24.22 -8.79 -3.45
N PRO A 30 -24.27 -10.11 -3.76
CA PRO A 30 -23.13 -11.01 -3.61
C PRO A 30 -21.93 -10.62 -4.48
N SER A 31 -22.17 -9.97 -5.62
CA SER A 31 -21.11 -9.56 -6.55
C SER A 31 -20.18 -8.50 -5.94
N LEU A 32 -20.77 -7.61 -5.13
CA LEU A 32 -20.05 -6.57 -4.37
C LEU A 32 -19.74 -7.01 -2.94
N GLN A 33 -20.20 -8.20 -2.52
CA GLN A 33 -20.23 -8.65 -1.13
C GLN A 33 -20.86 -7.58 -0.21
N ALA A 34 -21.94 -6.96 -0.69
CA ALA A 34 -22.62 -5.86 -0.02
C ALA A 34 -23.96 -6.32 0.55
N LEU A 35 -24.20 -6.03 1.83
CA LEU A 35 -25.44 -6.35 2.52
C LEU A 35 -25.96 -5.10 3.22
N ALA A 36 -27.18 -4.69 2.90
CA ALA A 36 -27.91 -3.66 3.62
C ALA A 36 -29.08 -4.31 4.37
N LEU A 37 -29.22 -3.97 5.65
CA LEU A 37 -30.29 -4.43 6.52
C LEU A 37 -31.08 -3.24 7.01
N ILE A 38 -32.39 -3.40 7.20
CA ILE A 38 -33.28 -2.38 7.73
C ILE A 38 -33.98 -2.90 8.98
N ASP A 39 -34.14 -2.05 9.99
CA ASP A 39 -34.86 -2.36 11.22
C ASP A 39 -36.36 -2.56 10.95
N SER A 40 -37.05 -3.27 11.85
CA SER A 40 -38.50 -3.51 11.77
C SER A 40 -39.33 -2.23 11.72
N ASN A 41 -38.80 -1.11 12.24
CA ASN A 41 -39.46 0.20 12.17
C ASN A 41 -39.19 0.95 10.85
N GLU A 42 -38.48 0.33 9.89
CA GLU A 42 -38.12 0.88 8.57
C GLU A 42 -37.35 2.21 8.57
N GLN A 43 -36.80 2.61 9.71
CA GLN A 43 -36.09 3.87 9.86
C GLN A 43 -34.58 3.69 10.03
N THR A 44 -34.10 2.53 10.51
CA THR A 44 -32.66 2.35 10.78
C THR A 44 -32.06 1.36 9.80
N VAL A 45 -30.97 1.74 9.13
CA VAL A 45 -30.28 0.91 8.15
C VAL A 45 -28.84 0.65 8.57
N LEU A 46 -28.42 -0.60 8.39
CA LEU A 46 -27.05 -1.08 8.56
C LEU A 46 -26.51 -1.50 7.19
N GLY A 47 -25.32 -1.03 6.83
CA GLY A 47 -24.64 -1.46 5.61
C GLY A 47 -23.32 -2.14 5.90
N PHE A 48 -23.05 -3.25 5.23
CA PHE A 48 -21.81 -4.01 5.29
C PHE A 48 -21.25 -4.24 3.90
N SER A 49 -19.97 -3.95 3.67
CA SER A 49 -19.26 -4.30 2.44
C SER A 49 -18.08 -5.25 2.68
N GLY A 50 -17.83 -6.11 1.70
CA GLY A 50 -16.72 -7.08 1.72
C GLY A 50 -16.83 -8.06 2.89
N ARG A 51 -15.69 -8.31 3.55
CA ARG A 51 -15.58 -9.30 4.65
C ARG A 51 -15.49 -8.67 6.04
N ARG A 52 -15.91 -7.41 6.19
CA ARG A 52 -15.83 -6.69 7.46
C ARG A 52 -16.90 -7.17 8.43
N LYS A 53 -16.57 -7.22 9.72
CA LYS A 53 -17.52 -7.53 10.82
C LYS A 53 -18.27 -6.29 11.31
N ARG A 54 -17.63 -5.12 11.27
CA ARG A 54 -18.24 -3.84 11.65
C ARG A 54 -19.03 -3.28 10.45
N PRO A 55 -20.24 -2.73 10.65
CA PRO A 55 -20.95 -2.07 9.58
C PRO A 55 -20.16 -0.84 9.09
N ASP A 56 -20.21 -0.60 7.78
CA ASP A 56 -19.65 0.63 7.19
C ASP A 56 -20.48 1.85 7.60
N PHE A 57 -21.80 1.67 7.78
CA PHE A 57 -22.68 2.69 8.34
C PHE A 57 -23.80 2.06 9.16
N HIS A 58 -24.28 2.83 10.14
CA HIS A 58 -25.44 2.52 10.96
C HIS A 58 -26.19 3.84 11.19
N LEU A 59 -27.24 4.09 10.39
CA LEU A 59 -27.89 5.40 10.33
C LEU A 59 -29.41 5.26 10.45
N ARG A 60 -30.05 6.30 11.00
CA ARG A 60 -31.50 6.45 11.03
C ARG A 60 -31.94 7.45 9.97
N PHE A 61 -33.00 7.12 9.25
CA PHE A 61 -33.62 7.90 8.20
C PHE A 61 -35.03 8.31 8.60
N PRO A 62 -35.52 9.48 8.14
CA PRO A 62 -36.87 9.94 8.44
C PRO A 62 -37.95 9.08 7.75
N THR A 63 -37.66 8.58 6.55
CA THR A 63 -38.62 7.83 5.73
C THR A 63 -37.90 6.73 4.94
N ARG A 64 -38.64 5.68 4.57
CA ARG A 64 -38.13 4.55 3.77
C ARG A 64 -37.53 4.98 2.41
N PRO A 65 -38.12 5.90 1.63
CA PRO A 65 -37.52 6.35 0.38
C PRO A 65 -36.14 7.01 0.53
N HIS A 66 -35.89 7.69 1.66
CA HIS A 66 -34.57 8.26 1.94
C HIS A 66 -33.53 7.17 2.24
N ALA A 67 -33.93 6.13 2.98
CA ALA A 67 -33.09 4.96 3.24
C ALA A 67 -32.74 4.25 1.91
N ASP A 68 -33.72 4.02 1.04
CA ASP A 68 -33.52 3.36 -0.25
C ASP A 68 -32.57 4.17 -1.15
N SER A 69 -32.77 5.49 -1.23
CA SER A 69 -31.91 6.40 -2.00
C SER A 69 -30.47 6.40 -1.47
N PHE A 70 -30.29 6.40 -0.16
CA PHE A 70 -28.97 6.33 0.46
C PHE A 70 -28.26 5.01 0.16
N VAL A 71 -28.96 3.88 0.29
CA VAL A 71 -28.41 2.56 0.00
C VAL A 71 -28.03 2.44 -1.47
N ALA A 72 -28.87 2.94 -2.39
CA ALA A 72 -28.54 2.98 -3.81
C ALA A 72 -27.26 3.78 -4.10
N HIS A 73 -27.15 4.98 -3.50
CA HIS A 73 -25.93 5.80 -3.62
C HIS A 73 -24.70 5.09 -3.06
N TRP A 74 -24.81 4.46 -1.88
CA TRP A 74 -23.72 3.70 -1.27
C TRP A 74 -23.26 2.52 -2.13
N LEU A 75 -24.20 1.76 -2.73
CA LEU A 75 -23.91 0.66 -3.65
C LEU A 75 -23.20 1.16 -4.93
N ASN A 76 -23.63 2.29 -5.49
CA ASN A 76 -22.95 2.90 -6.63
C ASN A 76 -21.51 3.29 -6.27
N GLY A 77 -21.30 3.91 -5.10
CA GLY A 77 -19.95 4.20 -4.61
C GLY A 77 -19.09 2.95 -4.36
N LEU A 78 -19.69 1.79 -4.07
CA LEU A 78 -18.97 0.50 -4.02
C LEU A 78 -18.57 0.02 -5.41
N ARG A 79 -19.47 0.11 -6.39
CA ARG A 79 -19.19 -0.26 -7.80
C ARG A 79 -18.06 0.59 -8.36
N GLU A 80 -18.11 1.90 -8.18
CA GLU A 80 -17.07 2.83 -8.64
C GLU A 80 -15.72 2.49 -8.02
N ARG A 81 -15.67 2.20 -6.71
CA ARG A 81 -14.42 1.79 -6.04
C ARG A 81 -13.91 0.44 -6.56
N ALA A 82 -14.80 -0.51 -6.84
CA ALA A 82 -14.40 -1.80 -7.39
C ALA A 82 -13.80 -1.63 -8.79
N GLU A 83 -14.43 -0.85 -9.66
CA GLU A 83 -13.93 -0.54 -11.00
C GLU A 83 -12.63 0.26 -10.95
N ALA A 84 -12.55 1.32 -10.13
CA ALA A 84 -11.33 2.10 -9.94
C ALA A 84 -10.16 1.25 -9.42
N SER A 85 -10.44 0.26 -8.56
CA SER A 85 -9.41 -0.67 -8.10
C SER A 85 -8.97 -1.64 -9.21
N LYS A 86 -9.88 -2.07 -10.08
CA LYS A 86 -9.55 -2.91 -11.24
C LYS A 86 -8.71 -2.13 -12.25
N THR A 87 -9.11 -0.91 -12.61
CA THR A 87 -8.37 -0.06 -13.54
C THR A 87 -6.98 0.27 -12.99
N ARG A 88 -6.87 0.64 -11.71
CA ARG A 88 -5.55 0.85 -11.06
C ARG A 88 -4.70 -0.41 -11.11
N ARG A 89 -5.28 -1.58 -10.85
CA ARG A 89 -4.55 -2.86 -10.93
C ARG A 89 -4.08 -3.14 -12.35
N GLN A 90 -4.93 -2.94 -13.36
CA GLN A 90 -4.57 -3.11 -14.77
C GLN A 90 -3.49 -2.13 -15.20
N HIS A 91 -3.61 -0.84 -14.82
CA HIS A 91 -2.60 0.19 -15.08
C HIS A 91 -1.25 -0.21 -14.47
N CYS A 92 -1.23 -0.61 -13.20
CA CYS A 92 0.01 -1.09 -12.57
C CYS A 92 0.59 -2.32 -13.27
N MET A 93 -0.24 -3.23 -13.78
CA MET A 93 0.23 -4.42 -14.51
C MET A 93 0.80 -4.09 -15.89
N GLN A 94 0.32 -3.02 -16.52
CA GLN A 94 0.81 -2.52 -17.81
C GLN A 94 2.04 -1.63 -17.65
N ALA A 95 2.14 -0.89 -16.54
CA ALA A 95 3.30 -0.08 -16.21
C ALA A 95 4.53 -0.98 -16.06
N ARG A 96 5.48 -0.84 -16.98
CA ARG A 96 6.74 -1.57 -16.96
C ARG A 96 7.59 -1.05 -15.80
N ASN A 97 8.15 -1.96 -14.99
CA ASN A 97 9.08 -1.60 -13.93
C ASN A 97 10.22 -0.73 -14.49
N PRO A 98 10.37 0.54 -14.04
CA PRO A 98 11.41 1.44 -14.54
C PRO A 98 12.78 1.16 -13.93
N LEU A 99 12.88 0.25 -12.95
CA LEU A 99 14.12 -0.16 -12.31
C LEU A 99 14.70 -1.42 -12.96
N ALA A 100 16.03 -1.46 -13.07
CA ALA A 100 16.81 -2.59 -13.54
C ALA A 100 17.68 -3.19 -12.43
N VAL A 101 18.12 -4.43 -12.62
CA VAL A 101 19.12 -5.06 -11.74
C VAL A 101 20.43 -4.27 -11.82
N GLY A 102 21.02 -3.97 -10.67
CA GLY A 102 22.20 -3.13 -10.51
C GLY A 102 21.90 -1.63 -10.30
N ASP A 103 20.63 -1.21 -10.40
CA ASP A 103 20.26 0.16 -10.03
C ASP A 103 20.45 0.35 -8.52
N VAL A 104 21.04 1.49 -8.14
CA VAL A 104 21.21 1.88 -6.73
C VAL A 104 20.16 2.92 -6.36
N LEU A 105 19.49 2.67 -5.24
CA LEU A 105 18.49 3.52 -4.64
C LEU A 105 19.09 4.20 -3.41
N CYS A 106 18.76 5.47 -3.21
CA CYS A 106 19.12 6.27 -2.05
C CYS A 106 17.86 6.58 -1.23
N GLU A 107 17.92 6.27 0.06
CA GLU A 107 16.95 6.71 1.06
C GLU A 107 17.45 8.02 1.66
N ALA A 108 16.89 9.13 1.18
CA ALA A 108 17.03 10.43 1.83
C ALA A 108 15.80 10.67 2.69
N SER A 109 15.96 10.67 4.02
CA SER A 109 14.93 11.17 4.91
C SER A 109 14.74 12.66 4.61
N GLY A 110 13.50 13.13 4.40
CA GLY A 110 13.19 14.56 4.19
C GLY A 110 13.46 15.48 5.40
N ILE A 111 14.19 14.97 6.40
CA ILE A 111 14.73 15.68 7.55
C ILE A 111 16.24 15.39 7.53
N PRO A 112 17.12 16.38 7.71
CA PRO A 112 18.56 16.13 7.88
C PRO A 112 18.74 15.25 9.11
N THR A 113 18.91 13.96 8.88
CA THR A 113 19.25 12.99 9.92
C THR A 113 20.47 12.21 9.45
N GLU A 114 21.22 11.72 10.43
CA GLU A 114 22.54 11.07 10.37
C GLU A 114 22.68 9.84 9.46
N ARG A 115 21.62 9.40 8.77
CA ARG A 115 21.62 8.11 8.09
C ARG A 115 21.02 8.17 6.70
N VAL A 116 21.87 8.52 5.73
CA VAL A 116 21.67 8.10 4.34
C VAL A 116 21.87 6.59 4.25
N ALA A 117 20.88 5.88 3.71
CA ALA A 117 20.95 4.45 3.45
C ALA A 117 20.85 4.19 1.94
N TYR A 118 21.62 3.20 1.47
CA TYR A 118 21.67 2.83 0.06
C TYR A 118 21.18 1.40 -0.13
N TYR A 119 20.53 1.15 -1.27
CA TYR A 119 20.04 -0.17 -1.62
C TYR A 119 20.35 -0.48 -3.07
N GLU A 120 20.72 -1.72 -3.38
CA GLU A 120 20.90 -2.19 -4.76
C GLU A 120 19.74 -3.09 -5.16
N VAL A 121 19.23 -2.89 -6.37
CA VAL A 121 18.26 -3.81 -6.99
C VAL A 121 19.00 -5.07 -7.43
N THR A 122 18.71 -6.18 -6.77
CA THR A 122 19.36 -7.47 -7.03
C THR A 122 18.54 -8.37 -7.95
N GLN A 123 17.23 -8.18 -7.98
CA GLN A 123 16.34 -8.94 -8.86
C GLN A 123 15.07 -8.16 -9.21
N CYS A 124 14.59 -8.28 -10.46
CA CYS A 124 13.25 -7.83 -10.85
C CYS A 124 12.28 -9.02 -10.81
N ILE A 125 11.23 -8.92 -10.00
CA ILE A 125 10.23 -9.98 -9.78
C ILE A 125 8.89 -9.52 -10.37
N GLY A 126 8.61 -9.96 -11.60
CA GLY A 126 7.39 -9.56 -12.31
C GLY A 126 7.38 -8.06 -12.68
N ALA A 127 6.18 -7.52 -12.92
CA ALA A 127 6.03 -6.18 -13.50
C ALA A 127 6.21 -5.02 -12.51
N CYS A 128 5.99 -5.22 -11.21
CA CYS A 128 5.97 -4.12 -10.23
C CYS A 128 6.75 -4.42 -8.94
N THR A 129 7.45 -5.56 -8.85
CA THR A 129 8.16 -5.94 -7.64
C THR A 129 9.65 -6.10 -7.94
N VAL A 130 10.48 -5.65 -7.01
CA VAL A 130 11.93 -5.81 -7.03
C VAL A 130 12.39 -6.41 -5.71
N GLU A 131 13.52 -7.10 -5.77
CA GLU A 131 14.29 -7.47 -4.60
C GLU A 131 15.45 -6.48 -4.46
N ILE A 132 15.54 -5.85 -3.29
CA ILE A 132 16.60 -4.89 -2.97
C ILE A 132 17.41 -5.40 -1.77
N ARG A 133 18.69 -5.01 -1.71
CA ARG A 133 19.58 -5.29 -0.59
C ARG A 133 20.24 -4.00 -0.12
N GLU A 134 20.30 -3.80 1.19
CA GLU A 134 21.01 -2.66 1.78
C GLU A 134 22.52 -2.78 1.50
N LEU A 135 23.10 -1.70 0.98
CA LEU A 135 24.51 -1.60 0.64
C LEU A 135 25.34 -1.01 1.78
N CYS A 136 26.61 -1.39 1.80
CA CYS A 136 27.64 -0.68 2.54
C CYS A 136 27.80 0.74 1.97
N ARG A 137 28.26 1.66 2.81
CA ARG A 137 28.64 3.02 2.41
C ARG A 137 30.07 3.29 2.82
N VAL A 138 30.78 4.06 1.99
CA VAL A 138 32.03 4.72 2.41
C VAL A 138 31.64 6.11 2.91
N GLU A 139 32.25 6.53 4.00
CA GLU A 139 32.05 7.84 4.58
C GLU A 139 33.40 8.55 4.73
N GLU A 140 33.43 9.81 4.33
CA GLU A 140 34.49 10.76 4.60
C GLU A 140 33.97 11.77 5.60
N ARG A 141 34.71 12.00 6.68
CA ARG A 141 34.28 12.85 7.80
C ARG A 141 35.03 14.17 7.75
N ASP A 142 34.30 15.25 8.00
CA ASP A 142 34.93 16.56 8.19
C ASP A 142 35.68 16.60 9.53
N CYS A 143 36.61 17.54 9.65
CA CYS A 143 37.53 17.69 10.78
C CYS A 143 36.88 17.81 12.18
N CYS A 144 35.57 18.04 12.24
CA CYS A 144 34.78 18.15 13.46
C CYS A 144 33.81 16.98 13.72
N ASP A 145 33.80 15.92 12.89
CA ASP A 145 32.91 14.73 13.04
C ASP A 145 31.39 15.05 13.12
N THR A 146 30.99 16.27 12.76
CA THR A 146 29.60 16.74 12.76
C THR A 146 28.94 16.71 11.39
N SER A 147 29.73 16.53 10.33
CA SER A 147 29.29 16.44 8.96
C SER A 147 30.25 15.58 8.16
N GLY A 148 29.79 15.09 7.01
CA GLY A 148 30.63 14.34 6.11
C GLY A 148 29.94 14.02 4.79
N SER A 149 30.72 13.42 3.90
CA SER A 149 30.24 12.90 2.62
C SER A 149 30.14 11.39 2.68
N CYS A 150 29.14 10.82 2.03
CA CYS A 150 29.02 9.37 1.89
C CYS A 150 28.64 8.95 0.47
N ALA A 151 29.03 7.74 0.10
CA ALA A 151 28.74 7.16 -1.20
C ALA A 151 28.45 5.65 -1.08
N PRO A 152 27.57 5.09 -1.92
CA PRO A 152 27.29 3.67 -1.93
C PRO A 152 28.48 2.86 -2.44
N VAL A 153 28.62 1.63 -1.93
CA VAL A 153 29.55 0.61 -2.47
C VAL A 153 28.75 -0.54 -3.06
N PRO A 154 28.45 -0.52 -4.37
CA PRO A 154 27.71 -1.61 -5.03
C PRO A 154 28.35 -2.97 -4.77
N GLY A 155 27.53 -4.01 -4.60
CA GLY A 155 28.00 -5.38 -4.31
C GLY A 155 28.44 -5.66 -2.87
N CYS A 156 28.62 -4.63 -2.02
CA CYS A 156 28.86 -4.83 -0.58
C CYS A 156 27.54 -4.76 0.17
N TYR A 157 27.04 -5.89 0.68
CA TYR A 157 25.72 -5.96 1.32
C TYR A 157 25.81 -6.02 2.84
N VAL A 158 25.01 -5.20 3.53
CA VAL A 158 24.93 -5.17 5.00
C VAL A 158 23.76 -6.02 5.52
N GLY A 159 22.69 -6.13 4.71
CA GLY A 159 21.43 -6.73 5.13
C GLY A 159 20.93 -7.91 4.27
N PRO A 160 19.89 -8.61 4.75
CA PRO A 160 19.20 -9.62 3.97
C PRO A 160 18.41 -8.96 2.81
N PRO A 161 18.13 -9.72 1.74
CA PRO A 161 17.26 -9.25 0.67
C PRO A 161 15.83 -8.98 1.15
N MET A 162 15.24 -7.92 0.61
CA MET A 162 13.86 -7.54 0.88
C MET A 162 13.10 -7.26 -0.42
N ARG A 163 11.90 -7.83 -0.51
CA ARG A 163 11.01 -7.61 -1.66
C ARG A 163 10.18 -6.36 -1.44
N ARG A 164 10.10 -5.51 -2.46
CA ARG A 164 9.35 -4.27 -2.42
C ARG A 164 8.65 -4.00 -3.73
N ARG A 165 7.49 -3.35 -3.62
CA ARG A 165 6.74 -2.87 -4.77
C ARG A 165 7.32 -1.53 -5.23
N VAL A 166 7.50 -1.39 -6.53
CA VAL A 166 7.96 -0.18 -7.20
C VAL A 166 6.76 0.72 -7.48
N SER A 167 6.89 2.02 -7.22
CA SER A 167 5.91 3.03 -7.63
C SER A 167 6.00 3.28 -9.14
N GLU A 168 5.01 3.99 -9.70
CA GLU A 168 5.02 4.36 -11.13
C GLU A 168 6.25 5.23 -11.48
N ASP A 169 6.71 6.06 -10.54
CA ASP A 169 7.91 6.90 -10.69
C ASP A 169 9.25 6.16 -10.45
N GLY A 170 9.24 4.84 -10.19
CA GLY A 170 10.45 4.07 -9.93
C GLY A 170 11.01 4.22 -8.51
N ARG A 171 10.19 4.61 -7.55
CA ARG A 171 10.56 4.70 -6.13
C ARG A 171 10.13 3.46 -5.37
N VAL A 172 10.83 3.19 -4.27
CA VAL A 172 10.56 2.04 -3.41
C VAL A 172 10.38 2.49 -1.97
N ARG A 173 9.32 2.07 -1.31
CA ARG A 173 9.11 2.40 0.11
C ARG A 173 9.85 1.44 1.02
N ILE A 174 10.66 1.98 1.92
CA ILE A 174 11.41 1.21 2.91
C ILE A 174 10.55 1.06 4.17
N GLY A 175 10.10 -0.17 4.46
CA GLY A 175 9.17 -0.45 5.55
C GLY A 175 7.71 -0.04 5.26
N ARG A 176 6.82 -0.24 6.24
CA ARG A 176 5.37 0.01 6.07
C ARG A 176 5.03 1.51 6.01
N SER A 177 5.67 2.29 6.87
CA SER A 177 5.48 3.73 6.98
C SER A 177 6.78 4.52 6.83
N GLY A 178 7.87 3.86 6.43
CA GLY A 178 9.17 4.51 6.32
C GLY A 178 9.29 5.34 5.03
N PRO A 179 10.49 5.90 4.82
CA PRO A 179 10.78 6.79 3.71
C PRO A 179 10.79 6.07 2.36
N TRP A 180 10.81 6.89 1.32
CA TRP A 180 10.97 6.42 -0.06
C TRP A 180 12.44 6.44 -0.42
N ALA A 181 12.92 5.34 -0.98
CA ALA A 181 14.19 5.27 -1.67
C ALA A 181 13.96 5.51 -3.17
N GLU A 182 14.78 6.36 -3.77
CA GLU A 182 14.70 6.71 -5.18
C GLU A 182 16.01 6.42 -5.92
N ARG A 183 15.93 6.21 -7.23
CA ARG A 183 17.11 5.88 -8.04
C ARG A 183 18.12 7.02 -7.96
N LYS A 184 19.32 6.70 -7.49
CA LYS A 184 20.44 7.64 -7.41
C LYS A 184 20.97 7.88 -8.82
N ALA A 185 21.27 9.14 -9.13
CA ALA A 185 21.90 9.49 -10.40
C ALA A 185 23.27 8.80 -10.51
N VAL A 186 23.55 8.20 -11.67
CA VAL A 186 24.80 7.49 -11.93
C VAL A 186 25.51 8.10 -13.14
N HIS A 187 26.81 8.33 -13.00
CA HIS A 187 27.71 8.70 -14.08
C HIS A 187 28.54 7.47 -14.45
N ARG A 188 28.62 7.14 -15.74
CA ARG A 188 29.47 6.04 -16.21
C ARG A 188 30.82 6.59 -16.65
N VAL A 189 31.90 6.16 -16.01
CA VAL A 189 33.28 6.52 -16.37
C VAL A 189 34.04 5.23 -16.62
N ALA A 190 34.58 5.04 -17.83
CA ALA A 190 35.32 3.83 -18.24
C ALA A 190 34.59 2.50 -17.93
N GLY A 191 33.25 2.48 -18.01
CA GLY A 191 32.43 1.30 -17.72
C GLY A 191 32.11 1.08 -16.23
N MET A 192 32.67 1.89 -15.32
CA MET A 192 32.36 1.87 -13.89
C MET A 192 31.21 2.82 -13.56
N GLN A 193 30.33 2.39 -12.66
CA GLN A 193 29.25 3.21 -12.11
C GLN A 193 29.81 4.13 -11.01
N VAL A 194 29.78 5.44 -11.25
CA VAL A 194 30.21 6.48 -10.31
C VAL A 194 28.98 7.21 -9.80
N TYR A 195 28.82 7.26 -8.49
CA TYR A 195 27.70 7.93 -7.81
C TYR A 195 28.18 9.24 -7.20
N SER A 196 27.35 10.29 -7.25
CA SER A 196 27.62 11.53 -6.52
C SER A 196 27.65 11.27 -5.02
N SER A 197 28.49 11.99 -4.28
CA SER A 197 28.43 11.96 -2.81
C SER A 197 27.12 12.57 -2.31
N ASP A 198 26.60 12.04 -1.20
CA ASP A 198 25.56 12.70 -0.41
C ASP A 198 26.16 13.22 0.89
N THR A 199 25.75 14.42 1.29
CA THR A 199 26.13 15.00 2.58
C THR A 199 25.24 14.44 3.68
N TRP A 200 25.83 14.14 4.83
CA TRP A 200 25.09 13.85 6.05
C TRP A 200 25.56 14.79 7.17
N GLU A 201 24.65 15.12 8.07
CA GLU A 201 24.91 15.95 9.24
C GLU A 201 24.54 15.19 10.50
N ARG A 202 25.34 15.40 11.55
CA ARG A 202 25.08 14.90 12.89
C ARG A 202 24.14 15.86 13.61
N GLY A 203 23.03 15.34 14.13
CA GLY A 203 22.12 16.16 14.93
C GLY A 203 22.84 16.66 16.19
N PRO A 204 22.44 17.80 16.77
CA PRO A 204 22.99 18.25 18.04
C PRO A 204 22.73 17.15 19.08
N GLY A 205 23.81 16.48 19.49
CA GLY A 205 23.73 15.30 20.35
C GLY A 205 22.92 15.59 21.60
N SER A 206 21.94 14.72 21.87
CA SER A 206 21.44 14.51 23.22
C SER A 206 22.65 14.15 24.09
N ARG A 207 23.16 15.13 24.84
CA ARG A 207 24.15 14.89 25.88
C ARG A 207 23.54 13.86 26.84
N GLY A 208 24.33 12.83 27.15
CA GLY A 208 24.01 11.85 28.18
C GLY A 208 23.86 12.47 29.56
#